data_AF-A0A950LAT9-F1
#
_entry.id   AF-A0A950LAT9-F1
#
_cell.length_a   1.000
_cell.length_b   1.000
_cell.length_c   1.000
_cell.angle_alpha   90.00
_cell.angle_beta   90.00
_cell.angle_gamma   90.00
#
_symmetry.space_group_name_H-M   'P 1'
#
loop_
_entity.id
_entity.type
_entity.pdbx_description
1 polymer ?
#
loop_
_entity_poly.entity_id
_entity_poly.type
_entity_poly.pdbx_seq_one_letter_code
_entity_poly.pdbx_strand_id
1 'polypeptide(L)'
;MVKPLVLLGAGLAVAGIANASAAESESFSHEIKHVLLISVDGLHALDLTNYVATHKDSTLAELSAHGITYTNNSTSTPSDSFPGLASLVTGGSPVTAGLWYDDTYNRALSPPKMTDGLGNPGGSCPGTIGTNVAWDEAVDIDLTKLDGGGGLNPDFLVRDPNNGCHTIMPHQYLRVNTIFEVARQHGLRTAWTDKHPSYEWTNGPSGKGVEDFYGPEINSIPVPLPQIQGCGVVAFPDPTPDDGWTTSFANIKCYDLLHVRAVLNQIDGLTHDGKKKVGVPAIFGTNF
;
A
#
# COMPACT_ATOMS: atom_id res chain seq x y z
N MET A 1 -10.65 56.55 59.52
CA MET A 1 -9.46 56.03 58.84
C MET A 1 -9.91 55.20 57.66
N VAL A 2 -9.68 55.72 56.46
CA VAL A 2 -9.99 55.07 55.18
C VAL A 2 -9.07 53.85 55.01
N LYS A 3 -9.63 52.66 54.77
CA LYS A 3 -8.87 51.47 54.37
C LYS A 3 -9.16 51.16 52.89
N PRO A 4 -8.14 50.74 52.13
CA PRO A 4 -8.12 50.87 50.68
C PRO A 4 -8.80 49.71 49.96
N LEU A 5 -9.26 50.03 48.76
CA LEU A 5 -9.86 49.17 47.76
C LEU A 5 -8.79 48.21 47.20
N VAL A 6 -9.04 46.90 47.25
CA VAL A 6 -8.20 45.89 46.57
C VAL A 6 -8.74 45.73 45.15
N LEU A 7 -8.02 46.22 44.14
CA LEU A 7 -8.26 45.89 42.74
C LEU A 7 -7.63 44.51 42.43
N LEU A 8 -8.46 43.56 42.00
CA LEU A 8 -8.02 42.36 41.31
C LEU A 8 -7.54 42.75 39.90
N GLY A 9 -6.23 42.69 39.66
CA GLY A 9 -5.67 42.81 38.32
C GLY A 9 -5.85 41.50 37.55
N ALA A 10 -6.77 41.47 36.59
CA ALA A 10 -6.83 40.41 35.59
C ALA A 10 -5.66 40.58 34.61
N GLY A 11 -4.61 39.77 34.75
CA GLY A 11 -3.55 39.68 33.77
C GLY A 11 -4.05 38.94 32.53
N LEU A 12 -4.31 39.67 31.44
CA LEU A 12 -4.44 39.08 30.11
C LEU A 12 -3.06 38.56 29.68
N ALA A 13 -2.87 37.25 29.74
CA ALA A 13 -1.78 36.59 29.03
C ALA A 13 -2.13 36.61 27.53
N VAL A 14 -1.58 37.58 26.79
CA VAL A 14 -1.60 37.55 25.33
C VAL A 14 -0.63 36.43 24.92
N ALA A 15 -1.18 35.27 24.61
CA ALA A 15 -0.44 34.22 23.90
C ALA A 15 -0.07 34.80 22.53
N GLY A 16 1.22 35.15 22.38
CA GLY A 16 1.77 35.52 21.09
C GLY A 16 1.59 34.34 20.15
N ILE A 17 0.67 34.48 19.20
CA ILE A 17 0.61 33.62 18.03
C ILE A 17 1.93 33.84 17.32
N ALA A 18 2.87 32.92 17.51
CA ALA A 18 4.00 32.79 16.61
C ALA A 18 3.37 32.44 15.26
N ASN A 19 3.18 33.45 14.41
CA ASN A 19 3.00 33.23 13.00
C ASN A 19 4.24 32.45 12.57
N ALA A 20 4.08 31.14 12.38
CA ALA A 20 4.97 30.42 11.50
C ALA A 20 4.90 31.20 10.19
N SER A 21 5.94 31.98 9.92
CA SER A 21 6.20 32.46 8.58
C SER A 21 6.37 31.20 7.76
N ALA A 22 5.28 30.72 7.17
CA ALA A 22 5.37 29.95 5.95
C ALA A 22 6.29 30.79 5.08
N ALA A 23 7.50 30.27 4.82
CA ALA A 23 8.30 30.82 3.76
C ALA A 23 7.34 30.92 2.58
N GLU A 24 7.12 32.13 2.07
CA GLU A 24 6.54 32.29 0.74
C GLU A 24 7.46 31.48 -0.17
N SER A 25 7.08 30.22 -0.39
CA SER A 25 7.65 29.43 -1.45
C SER A 25 7.42 30.27 -2.68
N GLU A 26 8.50 30.64 -3.37
CA GLU A 26 8.38 31.13 -4.73
C GLU A 26 7.35 30.24 -5.43
N SER A 27 6.31 30.89 -5.95
CA SER A 27 5.25 30.25 -6.72
C SER A 27 5.92 29.47 -7.84
N PHE A 28 6.20 28.19 -7.60
CA PHE A 28 6.46 27.23 -8.66
C PHE A 28 5.11 27.07 -9.37
N SER A 29 4.83 28.00 -10.28
CA SER A 29 3.69 28.04 -11.20
C SER A 29 3.73 26.89 -12.21
N HIS A 30 4.36 25.77 -11.88
CA HIS A 30 4.31 24.56 -12.67
C HIS A 30 3.18 23.69 -12.14
N GLU A 31 2.17 23.51 -12.98
CA GLU A 31 1.08 22.57 -12.74
C GLU A 31 1.66 21.15 -12.62
N ILE A 32 1.54 20.53 -11.44
CA ILE A 32 1.92 19.14 -11.22
C ILE A 32 0.85 18.26 -11.87
N LYS A 33 1.25 17.49 -12.88
CA LYS A 33 0.33 16.62 -13.65
C LYS A 33 0.29 15.19 -13.15
N HIS A 34 1.40 14.73 -12.55
CA HIS A 34 1.63 13.34 -12.20
C HIS A 34 2.37 13.23 -10.87
N VAL A 35 1.97 12.27 -10.06
CA VAL A 35 2.62 11.87 -8.81
C VAL A 35 2.97 10.39 -8.91
N LEU A 36 4.26 10.09 -8.77
CA LEU A 36 4.78 8.73 -8.67
C LEU A 36 5.13 8.45 -7.19
N LEU A 37 4.45 7.48 -6.58
CA LEU A 37 4.75 6.99 -5.24
C LEU A 37 5.54 5.68 -5.34
N ILE A 38 6.74 5.64 -4.73
CA ILE A 38 7.53 4.42 -4.61
C ILE A 38 7.70 4.14 -3.12
N SER A 39 7.13 3.03 -2.67
CA SER A 39 7.38 2.45 -1.36
C SER A 39 8.43 1.35 -1.51
N VAL A 40 9.36 1.27 -0.56
CA VAL A 40 10.40 0.23 -0.52
C VAL A 40 10.36 -0.41 0.86
N ASP A 41 9.97 -1.67 0.92
CA ASP A 41 9.83 -2.44 2.14
C ASP A 41 11.18 -2.60 2.84
N GLY A 42 11.18 -2.40 4.15
CA GLY A 42 12.39 -2.48 4.99
C GLY A 42 13.51 -1.47 4.72
N LEU A 43 13.33 -0.43 3.87
CA LEU A 43 14.39 0.54 3.58
C LEU A 43 14.58 1.55 4.73
N HIS A 44 15.68 1.43 5.49
CA HIS A 44 15.99 2.37 6.56
C HIS A 44 16.68 3.63 6.04
N ALA A 45 16.58 4.73 6.80
CA ALA A 45 17.32 5.96 6.50
C ALA A 45 18.85 5.73 6.45
N LEU A 46 19.36 4.79 7.26
CA LEU A 46 20.78 4.40 7.25
C LEU A 46 21.17 3.70 5.94
N ASP A 47 20.29 2.85 5.39
CA ASP A 47 20.54 2.13 4.14
C ASP A 47 20.67 3.12 2.98
N LEU A 48 19.75 4.09 2.88
CA LEU A 48 19.83 5.17 1.89
C LEU A 48 21.14 5.97 2.05
N THR A 49 21.49 6.35 3.28
CA THR A 49 22.70 7.12 3.57
C THR A 49 23.96 6.37 3.12
N ASN A 50 24.08 5.09 3.47
CA ASN A 50 25.22 4.26 3.12
C ASN A 50 25.29 4.00 1.61
N TYR A 51 24.14 3.75 0.97
CA TYR A 51 24.07 3.47 -0.46
C TYR A 51 24.53 4.69 -1.27
N VAL A 52 23.99 5.87 -0.99
CA VAL A 52 24.38 7.11 -1.69
C VAL A 52 25.85 7.46 -1.48
N ALA A 53 26.39 7.25 -0.27
CA ALA A 53 27.80 7.51 0.02
C ALA A 53 28.76 6.61 -0.78
N THR A 54 28.36 5.37 -1.04
CA THR A 54 29.19 4.34 -1.71
C THR A 54 28.92 4.23 -3.22
N HIS A 55 27.77 4.69 -3.70
CA HIS A 55 27.32 4.61 -5.09
C HIS A 55 26.93 6.00 -5.61
N LYS A 56 27.91 6.90 -5.68
CA LYS A 56 27.68 8.34 -5.98
C LYS A 56 27.08 8.60 -7.37
N ASP A 57 27.31 7.70 -8.32
CA ASP A 57 26.81 7.79 -9.69
C ASP A 57 25.52 6.97 -9.91
N SER A 58 24.88 6.48 -8.84
CA SER A 58 23.62 5.74 -8.92
C SER A 58 22.40 6.65 -9.10
N THR A 59 21.32 6.12 -9.67
CA THR A 59 20.03 6.83 -9.81
C THR A 59 19.48 7.30 -8.46
N LEU A 60 19.67 6.53 -7.38
CA LEU A 60 19.21 6.92 -6.05
C LEU A 60 20.04 8.08 -5.45
N ALA A 61 21.34 8.14 -5.75
CA ALA A 61 22.19 9.27 -5.41
C ALA A 61 21.81 10.52 -6.20
N GLU A 62 21.54 10.37 -7.50
CA GLU A 62 21.04 11.46 -8.35
C GLU A 62 19.70 12.01 -7.83
N LEU A 63 18.75 11.13 -7.51
CA LEU A 63 17.45 11.52 -6.93
C LEU A 63 17.62 12.24 -5.59
N SER A 64 18.49 11.73 -4.72
CA SER A 64 18.75 12.36 -3.41
C SER A 64 19.42 13.74 -3.54
N ALA A 65 20.25 13.95 -4.56
CA ALA A 65 20.90 15.23 -4.81
C ALA A 65 19.98 16.30 -5.42
N HIS A 66 18.91 15.88 -6.11
CA HIS A 66 17.94 16.78 -6.75
C HIS A 66 16.63 16.94 -5.96
N GLY A 67 16.43 16.11 -4.93
CA GLY A 67 15.22 16.09 -4.10
C GLY A 67 15.41 16.71 -2.72
N ILE A 68 14.38 16.53 -1.88
CA ILE A 68 14.43 16.87 -0.46
C ILE A 68 14.37 15.56 0.33
N THR A 69 15.39 15.31 1.16
CA THR A 69 15.40 14.19 2.10
C THR A 69 14.88 14.65 3.45
N TYR A 70 13.74 14.10 3.88
CA TYR A 70 13.21 14.31 5.23
C TYR A 70 13.85 13.30 6.19
N THR A 71 14.80 13.76 7.01
CA THR A 71 15.61 12.87 7.87
C THR A 71 14.99 12.54 9.23
N ASN A 72 13.81 13.09 9.53
CA ASN A 72 13.08 12.87 10.77
C ASN A 72 11.63 12.46 10.50
N ASN A 73 11.45 11.59 9.50
CA ASN A 73 10.16 10.95 9.22
C ASN A 73 10.03 9.64 10.00
N SER A 74 8.80 9.17 10.18
CA SER A 74 8.49 7.88 10.79
C SER A 74 7.34 7.24 10.04
N THR A 75 7.39 5.92 9.89
CA THR A 75 6.27 5.13 9.36
C THR A 75 5.21 4.88 10.43
N SER A 76 4.15 4.15 10.09
CA SER A 76 3.11 3.71 11.02
C SER A 76 3.66 2.86 12.17
N THR A 77 2.86 2.67 13.21
CA THR A 77 3.10 1.65 14.23
C THR A 77 1.87 0.75 14.32
N PRO A 78 1.98 -0.56 14.02
CA PRO A 78 3.22 -1.29 13.67
C PRO A 78 3.83 -0.85 12.32
N SER A 79 5.13 -1.05 12.19
CA SER A 79 5.91 -0.74 10.98
C SER A 79 6.08 -2.01 10.14
N ASP A 80 5.11 -2.24 9.28
CA ASP A 80 5.09 -3.30 8.27
C ASP A 80 4.60 -2.70 6.94
N SER A 81 4.85 -3.40 5.84
CA SER A 81 4.36 -3.08 4.50
C SER A 81 2.88 -2.69 4.45
N PHE A 82 2.00 -3.48 5.06
CA PHE A 82 0.55 -3.30 4.97
C PHE A 82 0.05 -2.04 5.71
N PRO A 83 0.30 -1.86 7.03
CA PRO A 83 -0.08 -0.63 7.74
C PRO A 83 0.72 0.61 7.27
N GLY A 84 1.97 0.43 6.82
CA GLY A 84 2.82 1.49 6.30
C GLY A 84 2.25 2.06 5.01
N LEU A 85 1.93 1.19 4.05
CA LEU A 85 1.29 1.59 2.81
C LEU A 85 -0.09 2.20 3.05
N ALA A 86 -0.91 1.59 3.92
CA ALA A 86 -2.22 2.13 4.29
C ALA A 86 -2.11 3.56 4.80
N SER A 87 -1.08 3.86 5.59
CA SER A 87 -0.84 5.21 6.09
C SER A 87 -0.44 6.20 4.99
N LEU A 88 0.39 5.77 4.03
CA LEU A 88 0.80 6.58 2.89
C LEU A 88 -0.39 6.94 1.98
N VAL A 89 -1.26 5.96 1.67
CA VAL A 89 -2.33 6.15 0.67
C VAL A 89 -3.65 6.64 1.25
N THR A 90 -3.79 6.70 2.57
CA THR A 90 -5.01 7.23 3.23
C THR A 90 -4.77 8.46 4.10
N GLY A 91 -3.53 8.69 4.53
CA GLY A 91 -3.20 9.67 5.57
C GLY A 91 -3.71 9.29 6.97
N GLY A 92 -4.31 8.11 7.14
CA GLY A 92 -4.77 7.59 8.42
C GLY A 92 -3.70 6.77 9.15
N SER A 93 -3.86 6.58 10.46
CA SER A 93 -3.11 5.57 11.22
C SER A 93 -3.75 4.18 11.06
N PRO A 94 -3.08 3.09 11.44
CA PRO A 94 -3.66 1.75 11.42
C PRO A 94 -5.03 1.65 12.12
N VAL A 95 -5.21 2.40 13.22
CA VAL A 95 -6.47 2.46 13.97
C VAL A 95 -7.59 3.14 13.18
N THR A 96 -7.29 4.27 12.53
CA THR A 96 -8.30 5.06 11.81
C THR A 96 -8.60 4.46 10.45
N ALA A 97 -7.60 3.93 9.75
CA ALA A 97 -7.76 3.25 8.47
C ALA A 97 -8.44 1.88 8.63
N GLY A 98 -8.27 1.23 9.79
CA GLY A 98 -8.83 -0.09 10.07
C GLY A 98 -7.93 -1.26 9.66
N LEU A 99 -6.75 -0.98 9.11
CA LEU A 99 -5.74 -1.95 8.70
C LEU A 99 -4.60 -1.97 9.71
N TRP A 100 -4.67 -2.87 10.69
CA TRP A 100 -3.62 -3.02 11.72
C TRP A 100 -2.43 -3.83 11.23
N TYR A 101 -2.72 -4.91 10.49
CA TYR A 101 -1.79 -5.85 9.86
C TYR A 101 -2.56 -6.54 8.72
N ASP A 102 -1.88 -7.24 7.83
CA ASP A 102 -2.52 -8.06 6.78
C ASP A 102 -3.24 -9.28 7.38
N ASP A 103 -2.64 -9.95 8.35
CA ASP A 103 -3.27 -11.00 9.16
C ASP A 103 -3.70 -10.46 10.55
N THR A 104 -5.00 -10.44 10.82
CA THR A 104 -5.56 -9.96 12.10
C THR A 104 -6.76 -10.78 12.58
N TYR A 105 -7.02 -10.74 13.90
CA TYR A 105 -8.26 -11.31 14.46
C TYR A 105 -9.36 -10.24 14.60
N ASN A 106 -10.48 -10.42 13.88
CA ASN A 106 -11.63 -9.52 13.94
C ASN A 106 -12.78 -10.14 14.75
N ARG A 107 -13.17 -9.47 15.85
CA ARG A 107 -14.23 -9.90 16.78
C ARG A 107 -15.65 -9.59 16.33
N ALA A 108 -15.85 -8.96 15.18
CA ALA A 108 -17.16 -8.55 14.68
C ALA A 108 -17.59 -9.32 13.41
N LEU A 109 -16.68 -10.05 12.78
CA LEU A 109 -16.92 -10.76 11.53
C LEU A 109 -17.13 -12.25 11.75
N SER A 110 -17.82 -12.89 10.80
CA SER A 110 -17.92 -14.35 10.71
C SER A 110 -16.81 -14.90 9.81
N PRO A 111 -16.38 -16.15 10.05
CA PRO A 111 -15.34 -16.78 9.26
C PRO A 111 -15.70 -16.87 7.77
N PRO A 112 -14.71 -17.12 6.90
CA PRO A 112 -14.97 -17.47 5.51
C PRO A 112 -15.82 -18.73 5.38
N LYS A 113 -16.33 -19.00 4.19
CA LYS A 113 -17.17 -20.19 3.94
C LYS A 113 -16.34 -21.47 3.97
N MET A 114 -15.10 -21.41 3.48
CA MET A 114 -14.13 -22.50 3.50
C MET A 114 -12.92 -22.10 4.32
N THR A 115 -12.17 -23.10 4.80
CA THR A 115 -10.80 -22.86 5.26
C THR A 115 -9.98 -22.33 4.09
N ASP A 116 -9.23 -21.27 4.33
CA ASP A 116 -8.47 -20.58 3.29
C ASP A 116 -7.18 -21.31 2.89
N GLY A 117 -6.38 -20.70 2.01
CA GLY A 117 -5.18 -21.29 1.44
C GLY A 117 -4.07 -21.61 2.45
N LEU A 118 -4.00 -20.90 3.57
CA LEU A 118 -2.99 -21.10 4.63
C LEU A 118 -3.55 -21.78 5.88
N GLY A 119 -4.83 -22.14 5.87
CA GLY A 119 -5.44 -22.95 6.93
C GLY A 119 -6.24 -22.17 7.97
N ASN A 120 -6.53 -20.88 7.75
CA ASN A 120 -7.43 -20.13 8.63
C ASN A 120 -8.84 -20.74 8.55
N PRO A 121 -9.45 -21.11 9.70
CA PRO A 121 -10.69 -21.88 9.68
C PRO A 121 -11.90 -21.16 9.06
N GLY A 122 -12.54 -21.81 8.09
CA GLY A 122 -13.88 -21.45 7.64
C GLY A 122 -14.98 -21.91 8.59
N GLY A 123 -16.24 -21.56 8.30
CA GLY A 123 -17.36 -21.98 9.13
C GLY A 123 -18.74 -21.54 8.66
N SER A 124 -19.74 -21.67 9.54
CA SER A 124 -21.09 -21.16 9.30
C SER A 124 -21.14 -19.63 9.41
N CYS A 125 -22.13 -19.03 8.74
CA CYS A 125 -22.49 -17.63 8.95
C CYS A 125 -24.03 -17.47 8.91
N PRO A 126 -24.66 -16.81 9.90
CA PRO A 126 -24.02 -16.38 11.15
C PRO A 126 -23.60 -17.61 11.96
N GLY A 127 -22.36 -17.60 12.43
CA GLY A 127 -21.77 -18.64 13.26
C GLY A 127 -21.22 -18.06 14.55
N THR A 128 -20.17 -18.67 15.10
CA THR A 128 -19.35 -18.01 16.12
C THR A 128 -18.75 -16.75 15.52
N ILE A 129 -19.09 -15.58 16.07
CA ILE A 129 -18.51 -14.30 15.65
C ILE A 129 -17.11 -14.18 16.27
N GLY A 130 -16.16 -13.73 15.45
CA GLY A 130 -14.74 -13.75 15.77
C GLY A 130 -14.00 -14.66 14.80
N THR A 131 -13.17 -14.09 13.93
CA THR A 131 -12.43 -14.85 12.93
C THR A 131 -11.08 -14.20 12.60
N ASN A 132 -10.21 -15.01 12.02
CA ASN A 132 -9.00 -14.53 11.34
C ASN A 132 -9.42 -13.79 10.05
N VAL A 133 -8.77 -12.66 9.78
CA VAL A 133 -8.87 -11.88 8.55
C VAL A 133 -7.46 -11.80 7.98
N ALA A 134 -7.22 -12.53 6.89
CA ALA A 134 -5.95 -12.56 6.18
C ALA A 134 -6.09 -11.80 4.84
N TRP A 135 -5.29 -10.75 4.68
CA TRP A 135 -5.18 -9.94 3.46
C TRP A 135 -3.82 -10.15 2.79
N ASP A 136 -3.50 -11.41 2.55
CA ASP A 136 -2.25 -11.95 1.99
C ASP A 136 -2.59 -13.03 0.93
N GLU A 137 -1.67 -13.94 0.62
CA GLU A 137 -1.88 -15.03 -0.33
C GLU A 137 -2.94 -16.06 0.10
N ALA A 138 -3.32 -16.10 1.39
CA ALA A 138 -4.27 -17.09 1.90
C ALA A 138 -5.64 -17.00 1.22
N VAL A 139 -5.99 -15.81 0.72
CA VAL A 139 -7.29 -15.53 0.09
C VAL A 139 -7.26 -15.67 -1.44
N ASP A 140 -6.15 -16.08 -2.04
CA ASP A 140 -6.04 -16.33 -3.47
C ASP A 140 -6.85 -17.54 -3.94
N ILE A 141 -7.19 -17.57 -5.23
CA ILE A 141 -7.77 -18.75 -5.88
C ILE A 141 -6.74 -19.89 -5.91
N ASP A 142 -5.49 -19.57 -6.24
CA ASP A 142 -4.36 -20.49 -6.25
C ASP A 142 -3.07 -19.72 -5.95
N LEU A 143 -2.69 -19.68 -4.67
CA LEU A 143 -1.46 -19.06 -4.17
C LEU A 143 -0.17 -19.63 -4.78
N THR A 144 -0.23 -20.77 -5.48
CA THR A 144 0.95 -21.31 -6.19
C THR A 144 1.22 -20.61 -7.52
N LYS A 145 0.33 -19.72 -7.98
CA LYS A 145 0.42 -19.03 -9.27
C LYS A 145 0.79 -17.57 -9.07
N LEU A 146 1.61 -17.06 -9.99
CA LEU A 146 2.04 -15.67 -10.02
C LEU A 146 0.88 -14.65 -10.11
N ASP A 147 -0.30 -15.05 -10.59
CA ASP A 147 -1.49 -14.20 -10.66
C ASP A 147 -2.54 -14.56 -9.58
N GLY A 148 -2.15 -15.29 -8.53
CA GLY A 148 -3.03 -15.77 -7.47
C GLY A 148 -4.11 -16.74 -7.96
N GLY A 149 -3.93 -17.35 -9.15
CA GLY A 149 -4.96 -18.16 -9.80
C GLY A 149 -6.02 -17.34 -10.53
N GLY A 150 -5.73 -16.07 -10.81
CA GLY A 150 -6.63 -15.12 -11.48
C GLY A 150 -7.39 -14.20 -10.52
N GLY A 151 -6.98 -14.14 -9.23
CA GLY A 151 -7.52 -13.22 -8.23
C GLY A 151 -7.94 -13.92 -6.93
N LEU A 152 -8.81 -13.27 -6.18
CA LEU A 152 -9.24 -13.71 -4.86
C LEU A 152 -10.35 -14.76 -4.92
N ASN A 153 -10.32 -15.72 -4.01
CA ASN A 153 -11.39 -16.69 -3.81
C ASN A 153 -12.45 -16.15 -2.83
N PRO A 154 -13.68 -15.82 -3.28
CA PRO A 154 -14.70 -15.24 -2.40
C PRO A 154 -15.14 -16.15 -1.25
N ASP A 155 -14.91 -17.47 -1.35
CA ASP A 155 -15.21 -18.42 -0.29
C ASP A 155 -14.13 -18.44 0.82
N PHE A 156 -12.95 -17.85 0.58
CA PHE A 156 -11.86 -17.65 1.56
C PHE A 156 -11.91 -16.29 2.25
N LEU A 157 -12.75 -15.38 1.78
CA LEU A 157 -12.93 -14.05 2.37
C LEU A 157 -13.94 -14.06 3.53
N VAL A 158 -13.68 -13.24 4.55
CA VAL A 158 -14.54 -13.08 5.73
C VAL A 158 -15.91 -12.48 5.39
N ARG A 159 -16.90 -12.69 6.27
CA ARG A 159 -18.31 -12.34 6.00
C ARG A 159 -18.89 -11.46 7.10
N ASP A 160 -19.79 -10.56 6.72
CA ASP A 160 -20.53 -9.70 7.67
C ASP A 160 -21.77 -10.43 8.23
N PRO A 161 -21.77 -10.86 9.51
CA PRO A 161 -22.92 -11.54 10.11
C PRO A 161 -24.16 -10.67 10.24
N ASN A 162 -24.01 -9.34 10.22
CA ASN A 162 -25.10 -8.39 10.39
C ASN A 162 -25.71 -7.95 9.05
N ASN A 163 -25.09 -8.33 7.94
CA ASN A 163 -25.52 -7.99 6.59
C ASN A 163 -25.65 -9.24 5.73
N GLY A 164 -26.52 -10.16 6.15
CA GLY A 164 -26.86 -11.35 5.36
C GLY A 164 -25.69 -12.27 5.03
N CYS A 165 -24.58 -12.20 5.78
CA CYS A 165 -23.35 -12.95 5.51
C CYS A 165 -22.72 -12.66 4.16
N HIS A 166 -22.87 -11.42 3.67
CA HIS A 166 -22.14 -10.96 2.51
C HIS A 166 -20.63 -11.04 2.76
N THR A 167 -19.93 -11.61 1.79
CA THR A 167 -18.47 -11.60 1.72
C THR A 167 -17.96 -10.16 1.67
N ILE A 168 -16.91 -9.88 2.44
CA ILE A 168 -16.24 -8.59 2.51
C ILE A 168 -14.98 -8.67 1.65
N MET A 169 -14.91 -7.83 0.62
CA MET A 169 -13.69 -7.66 -0.17
C MET A 169 -12.64 -6.86 0.62
N PRO A 170 -11.33 -7.06 0.39
CA PRO A 170 -10.27 -6.30 1.06
C PRO A 170 -10.51 -4.78 1.07
N HIS A 171 -10.92 -4.19 -0.06
CA HIS A 171 -11.18 -2.75 -0.14
C HIS A 171 -12.35 -2.27 0.73
N GLN A 172 -13.33 -3.13 1.02
CA GLN A 172 -14.47 -2.83 1.88
C GLN A 172 -14.11 -2.87 3.37
N TYR A 173 -12.97 -3.47 3.72
CA TYR A 173 -12.49 -3.52 5.10
C TYR A 173 -11.86 -2.19 5.54
N LEU A 174 -11.37 -1.40 4.58
CA LEU A 174 -10.85 -0.06 4.82
C LEU A 174 -11.95 0.89 5.30
N ARG A 175 -11.66 1.72 6.30
CA ARG A 175 -12.65 2.62 6.95
C ARG A 175 -12.66 4.04 6.41
N VAL A 176 -11.65 4.38 5.61
CA VAL A 176 -11.39 5.72 5.09
C VAL A 176 -11.10 5.63 3.60
N ASN A 177 -11.24 6.74 2.90
CA ASN A 177 -10.93 6.82 1.48
C ASN A 177 -9.43 6.79 1.21
N THR A 178 -9.05 6.31 0.02
CA THR A 178 -7.66 6.41 -0.46
C THR A 178 -7.44 7.68 -1.29
N ILE A 179 -6.19 8.11 -1.44
CA ILE A 179 -5.81 9.19 -2.39
C ILE A 179 -6.26 8.87 -3.81
N PHE A 180 -6.34 7.58 -4.15
CA PHE A 180 -6.79 7.12 -5.45
C PHE A 180 -8.28 7.39 -5.65
N GLU A 181 -9.13 7.11 -4.65
CA GLU A 181 -10.55 7.46 -4.72
C GLU A 181 -10.78 8.96 -4.86
N VAL A 182 -10.01 9.78 -4.15
CA VAL A 182 -10.06 11.25 -4.28
C VAL A 182 -9.75 11.64 -5.73
N ALA A 183 -8.64 11.15 -6.29
CA ALA A 183 -8.28 11.44 -7.68
C ALA A 183 -9.35 11.00 -8.68
N ARG A 184 -9.92 9.80 -8.50
CA ARG A 184 -10.99 9.25 -9.36
C ARG A 184 -12.28 10.05 -9.30
N GLN A 185 -12.67 10.55 -8.13
CA GLN A 185 -13.82 11.44 -7.99
C GLN A 185 -13.66 12.75 -8.77
N HIS A 186 -12.42 13.17 -9.03
CA HIS A 186 -12.08 14.33 -9.85
C HIS A 186 -11.77 13.99 -11.32
N GLY A 187 -12.11 12.78 -11.78
CA GLY A 187 -11.95 12.37 -13.18
C GLY A 187 -10.51 12.09 -13.59
N LEU A 188 -9.59 11.98 -12.63
CA LEU A 188 -8.19 11.64 -12.90
C LEU A 188 -8.02 10.13 -13.05
N ARG A 189 -6.98 9.72 -13.79
CA ARG A 189 -6.58 8.31 -13.93
C ARG A 189 -5.66 7.92 -12.77
N THR A 190 -5.74 6.69 -12.32
CA THR A 190 -4.93 6.15 -11.21
C THR A 190 -4.47 4.74 -11.56
N ALA A 191 -3.31 4.37 -11.05
CA ALA A 191 -2.78 3.02 -11.21
C ALA A 191 -1.95 2.61 -10.01
N TRP A 192 -1.82 1.33 -9.73
CA TRP A 192 -1.01 0.84 -8.62
C TRP A 192 -0.57 -0.58 -8.89
N THR A 193 0.61 -0.94 -8.38
CA THR A 193 1.07 -2.32 -8.42
C THR A 193 1.66 -2.72 -7.06
N ASP A 194 1.36 -3.93 -6.62
CA ASP A 194 1.71 -4.40 -5.28
C ASP A 194 1.87 -5.91 -5.21
N LYS A 195 2.30 -6.40 -4.04
CA LYS A 195 2.86 -7.74 -3.89
C LYS A 195 1.84 -8.89 -3.72
N HIS A 196 0.54 -8.57 -3.58
CA HIS A 196 -0.55 -9.56 -3.51
C HIS A 196 -1.79 -9.09 -4.29
N PRO A 197 -2.61 -10.02 -4.82
CA PRO A 197 -3.95 -9.70 -5.32
C PRO A 197 -4.85 -9.04 -4.26
N SER A 198 -4.70 -9.41 -2.98
CA SER A 198 -5.47 -8.87 -1.85
C SER A 198 -5.19 -7.38 -1.59
N TYR A 199 -4.08 -6.84 -2.10
CA TYR A 199 -3.76 -5.41 -2.05
C TYR A 199 -4.64 -4.55 -2.97
N GLU A 200 -5.60 -5.19 -3.66
CA GLU A 200 -6.73 -4.49 -4.25
C GLU A 200 -7.46 -3.60 -3.23
N TRP A 201 -7.25 -3.78 -1.92
CA TRP A 201 -7.74 -2.84 -0.91
C TRP A 201 -7.37 -1.37 -1.17
N THR A 202 -6.29 -1.11 -1.92
CA THR A 202 -5.90 0.24 -2.39
C THR A 202 -6.97 0.92 -3.25
N ASN A 203 -7.91 0.17 -3.82
CA ASN A 203 -9.11 0.70 -4.47
C ASN A 203 -10.02 1.53 -3.54
N GLY A 204 -9.85 1.39 -2.22
CA GLY A 204 -10.67 2.06 -1.21
C GLY A 204 -12.11 1.56 -1.18
N PRO A 205 -12.93 2.03 -0.22
CA PRO A 205 -14.23 1.42 0.09
C PRO A 205 -15.22 1.38 -1.08
N SER A 206 -15.07 2.23 -2.10
CA SER A 206 -15.90 2.18 -3.31
C SER A 206 -15.53 1.08 -4.30
N GLY A 207 -14.34 0.48 -4.18
CA GLY A 207 -13.79 -0.50 -5.13
C GLY A 207 -13.39 0.11 -6.47
N LYS A 208 -13.22 1.43 -6.56
CA LYS A 208 -13.01 2.16 -7.82
C LYS A 208 -11.80 3.09 -7.82
N GLY A 209 -11.03 3.12 -6.73
CA GLY A 209 -9.91 4.02 -6.53
C GLY A 209 -8.78 3.78 -7.53
N VAL A 210 -8.40 2.54 -7.80
CA VAL A 210 -7.30 2.20 -8.71
C VAL A 210 -7.87 1.72 -10.04
N GLU A 211 -7.66 2.48 -11.11
CA GLU A 211 -8.21 2.11 -12.43
C GLU A 211 -7.40 1.01 -13.14
N ASP A 212 -6.09 0.94 -12.87
CA ASP A 212 -5.18 -0.09 -13.38
C ASP A 212 -4.37 -0.67 -12.22
N PHE A 213 -4.90 -1.73 -11.62
CA PHE A 213 -4.26 -2.48 -10.53
C PHE A 213 -3.52 -3.70 -11.09
N TYR A 214 -2.28 -3.90 -10.65
CA TYR A 214 -1.47 -5.08 -10.97
C TYR A 214 -0.88 -5.68 -9.69
N GLY A 215 -1.50 -6.75 -9.19
CA GLY A 215 -1.06 -7.45 -7.98
C GLY A 215 -0.62 -8.88 -8.28
N PRO A 216 0.58 -9.11 -8.86
CA PRO A 216 1.13 -10.47 -8.91
C PRO A 216 1.40 -10.97 -7.48
N GLU A 217 1.39 -12.29 -7.29
CA GLU A 217 1.55 -12.93 -5.97
C GLU A 217 3.03 -13.20 -5.67
N ILE A 218 3.60 -12.47 -4.70
CA ILE A 218 5.03 -12.56 -4.30
C ILE A 218 5.36 -13.84 -3.55
N ASN A 219 4.39 -14.44 -2.86
CA ASN A 219 4.56 -15.68 -2.14
C ASN A 219 4.47 -16.89 -3.09
N SER A 220 4.00 -16.71 -4.34
CA SER A 220 3.84 -17.80 -5.32
C SER A 220 5.14 -18.51 -5.73
N ILE A 221 4.99 -19.72 -6.27
CA ILE A 221 6.10 -20.51 -6.83
C ILE A 221 6.77 -19.72 -7.97
N PRO A 222 8.09 -19.44 -7.89
CA PRO A 222 8.79 -18.71 -8.94
C PRO A 222 8.72 -19.41 -10.30
N VAL A 223 8.41 -18.63 -11.34
CA VAL A 223 8.27 -19.10 -12.72
C VAL A 223 9.19 -18.33 -13.68
N PRO A 224 9.60 -18.91 -14.82
CA PRO A 224 10.35 -18.18 -15.83
C PRO A 224 9.56 -16.97 -16.35
N LEU A 225 10.23 -15.81 -16.44
CA LEU A 225 9.69 -14.56 -16.99
C LEU A 225 10.44 -14.21 -18.30
N PRO A 226 10.18 -14.92 -19.41
CA PRO A 226 10.92 -14.74 -20.67
C PRO A 226 10.76 -13.34 -21.27
N GLN A 227 9.72 -12.61 -20.87
CA GLN A 227 9.50 -11.23 -21.27
C GLN A 227 10.47 -10.25 -20.59
N ILE A 228 11.08 -10.61 -19.47
CA ILE A 228 12.04 -9.78 -18.73
C ILE A 228 13.46 -10.27 -19.04
N GLN A 229 14.30 -9.35 -19.54
CA GLN A 229 15.69 -9.67 -19.86
C GLN A 229 16.43 -10.18 -18.63
N GLY A 230 17.03 -11.37 -18.73
CA GLY A 230 17.76 -12.01 -17.63
C GLY A 230 16.90 -12.88 -16.71
N CYS A 231 15.58 -12.91 -16.89
CA CYS A 231 14.65 -13.65 -16.03
C CYS A 231 13.94 -14.82 -16.74
N GLY A 232 14.42 -15.21 -17.92
CA GLY A 232 13.88 -16.35 -18.67
C GLY A 232 14.17 -17.73 -18.05
N VAL A 233 14.89 -17.79 -16.93
CA VAL A 233 15.17 -19.00 -16.16
C VAL A 233 14.99 -18.66 -14.67
N VAL A 234 14.38 -19.58 -13.92
CA VAL A 234 14.31 -19.48 -12.45
C VAL A 234 15.64 -19.98 -11.89
N ALA A 235 16.44 -19.06 -11.37
CA ALA A 235 17.79 -19.37 -10.88
C ALA A 235 17.75 -20.30 -9.65
N PHE A 236 16.72 -20.14 -8.80
CA PHE A 236 16.54 -20.91 -7.58
C PHE A 236 15.11 -21.42 -7.51
N PRO A 237 14.84 -22.67 -7.94
CA PRO A 237 13.51 -23.24 -7.85
C PRO A 237 13.08 -23.39 -6.39
N ASP A 238 11.91 -22.86 -6.08
CA ASP A 238 11.26 -23.01 -4.78
C ASP A 238 9.84 -23.53 -5.00
N PRO A 239 9.51 -24.77 -4.60
CA PRO A 239 8.16 -25.31 -4.77
C PRO A 239 7.21 -24.88 -3.65
N THR A 240 7.68 -24.12 -2.65
CA THR A 240 6.88 -23.68 -1.51
C THR A 240 6.29 -22.30 -1.79
N PRO A 241 5.00 -22.08 -1.46
CA PRO A 241 4.33 -20.84 -1.80
C PRO A 241 4.15 -19.86 -0.62
N ASP A 242 4.88 -20.02 0.49
CA ASP A 242 4.76 -19.19 1.72
C ASP A 242 5.94 -18.20 1.87
N ASP A 243 6.87 -18.20 0.90
CA ASP A 243 8.04 -17.29 0.81
C ASP A 243 8.57 -17.18 -0.65
N GLY A 244 7.81 -17.66 -1.64
CA GLY A 244 8.32 -18.16 -2.93
C GLY A 244 9.37 -17.30 -3.64
N TRP A 245 9.05 -16.05 -4.01
CA TRP A 245 10.02 -15.18 -4.70
C TRP A 245 11.07 -14.57 -3.76
N THR A 246 10.75 -14.43 -2.47
CA THR A 246 11.60 -13.76 -1.47
C THR A 246 12.71 -14.65 -0.91
N THR A 247 12.61 -15.98 -1.06
CA THR A 247 13.70 -16.92 -0.65
C THR A 247 15.00 -16.75 -1.45
N SER A 248 14.99 -16.01 -2.55
CA SER A 248 16.18 -15.77 -3.36
C SER A 248 16.30 -14.35 -3.88
N PHE A 249 17.46 -13.73 -3.63
CA PHE A 249 17.80 -12.41 -4.17
C PHE A 249 17.78 -12.36 -5.71
N ALA A 250 18.04 -13.47 -6.40
CA ALA A 250 17.97 -13.50 -7.86
C ALA A 250 16.52 -13.57 -8.35
N ASN A 251 15.65 -14.32 -7.66
CA ASN A 251 14.25 -14.44 -8.01
C ASN A 251 13.51 -13.15 -7.70
N ILE A 252 13.67 -12.58 -6.50
CA ILE A 252 12.96 -11.35 -6.11
C ILE A 252 13.28 -10.18 -7.05
N LYS A 253 14.51 -10.05 -7.53
CA LYS A 253 14.85 -9.07 -8.58
C LYS A 253 14.02 -9.23 -9.85
N CYS A 254 13.74 -10.47 -10.25
CA CYS A 254 12.93 -10.74 -11.42
C CYS A 254 11.45 -10.43 -11.17
N TYR A 255 10.97 -10.68 -9.95
CA TYR A 255 9.65 -10.29 -9.50
C TYR A 255 9.49 -8.75 -9.47
N ASP A 256 10.43 -8.03 -8.85
CA ASP A 256 10.47 -6.56 -8.82
C ASP A 256 10.43 -5.94 -10.23
N LEU A 257 11.07 -6.59 -11.21
CA LEU A 257 11.06 -6.13 -12.60
C LEU A 257 9.68 -6.24 -13.27
N LEU A 258 8.75 -7.06 -12.74
CA LEU A 258 7.34 -7.03 -13.16
C LEU A 258 6.70 -5.70 -12.79
N HIS A 259 6.89 -5.24 -11.55
CA HIS A 259 6.40 -3.95 -11.07
C HIS A 259 7.02 -2.79 -11.83
N VAL A 260 8.35 -2.80 -12.00
CA VAL A 260 9.05 -1.78 -12.80
C VAL A 260 8.48 -1.70 -14.21
N ARG A 261 8.24 -2.85 -14.86
CA ARG A 261 7.66 -2.87 -16.20
C ARG A 261 6.23 -2.34 -16.23
N ALA A 262 5.41 -2.69 -15.24
CA ALA A 262 4.06 -2.15 -15.11
C ALA A 262 4.06 -0.62 -14.98
N VAL A 263 4.90 -0.08 -14.10
CA VAL A 263 5.05 1.37 -13.90
C VAL A 263 5.58 2.06 -15.15
N LEU A 264 6.56 1.48 -15.85
CA LEU A 264 7.07 2.03 -17.12
C LEU A 264 5.98 2.06 -18.20
N ASN A 265 5.19 1.00 -18.33
CA ASN A 265 4.06 0.98 -19.26
C ASN A 265 3.03 2.09 -18.91
N GLN A 266 2.77 2.32 -17.62
CA GLN A 266 1.88 3.38 -17.14
C GLN A 266 2.44 4.79 -17.44
N ILE A 267 3.76 4.98 -17.32
CA ILE A 267 4.46 6.21 -17.73
C ILE A 267 4.31 6.45 -19.24
N ASP A 268 4.34 5.40 -20.05
CA ASP A 268 4.09 5.47 -21.50
C ASP A 268 2.60 5.67 -21.85
N GLY A 269 1.73 5.76 -20.85
CA GLY A 269 0.28 5.93 -20.99
C GLY A 269 -0.44 4.67 -21.46
N LEU A 270 0.15 3.50 -21.21
CA LEU A 270 -0.43 2.19 -21.44
C LEU A 270 -1.00 1.60 -20.14
N THR A 271 -1.81 0.54 -20.24
CA THR A 271 -2.13 -0.34 -19.09
C THR A 271 -0.88 -1.08 -18.62
N HIS A 272 -0.87 -1.58 -17.39
CA HIS A 272 0.28 -2.28 -16.79
C HIS A 272 0.85 -3.41 -17.67
N ASP A 273 0.00 -4.07 -18.45
CA ASP A 273 0.37 -5.14 -19.39
C ASP A 273 0.86 -4.66 -20.76
N GLY A 274 0.89 -3.35 -20.98
CA GLY A 274 1.33 -2.70 -22.21
C GLY A 274 0.35 -2.85 -23.39
N LYS A 275 -0.85 -3.41 -23.19
CA LYS A 275 -1.75 -3.77 -24.30
C LYS A 275 -2.66 -2.65 -24.77
N LYS A 276 -3.01 -1.69 -23.92
CA LYS A 276 -3.99 -0.63 -24.27
C LYS A 276 -3.44 0.74 -23.93
N LYS A 277 -3.55 1.70 -24.86
CA LYS A 277 -3.26 3.11 -24.61
C LYS A 277 -4.44 3.79 -23.93
N VAL A 278 -4.21 4.29 -22.72
CA VAL A 278 -5.24 4.81 -21.83
C VAL A 278 -4.89 6.18 -21.25
N GLY A 279 -3.65 6.65 -21.42
CA GLY A 279 -3.14 7.91 -20.88
C GLY A 279 -2.44 7.73 -19.53
N VAL A 280 -1.49 8.62 -19.23
CA VAL A 280 -0.65 8.54 -18.03
C VAL A 280 -1.50 8.80 -16.77
N PRO A 281 -1.43 7.95 -15.73
CA PRO A 281 -2.14 8.19 -14.47
C PRO A 281 -1.69 9.48 -13.78
N ALA A 282 -2.61 10.18 -13.12
CA ALA A 282 -2.28 11.34 -12.31
C ALA A 282 -1.61 10.95 -10.98
N ILE A 283 -2.02 9.81 -10.39
CA ILE A 283 -1.38 9.22 -9.21
C ILE A 283 -1.14 7.74 -9.51
N PHE A 284 0.11 7.31 -9.43
CA PHE A 284 0.49 5.92 -9.62
C PHE A 284 1.75 5.56 -8.86
N GLY A 285 2.08 4.27 -8.83
CA GLY A 285 3.22 3.83 -8.05
C GLY A 285 3.29 2.34 -7.85
N THR A 286 4.22 1.98 -6.96
CA THR A 286 4.54 0.60 -6.62
C THR A 286 5.03 0.49 -5.18
N ASN A 287 4.88 -0.71 -4.63
CA ASN A 287 5.63 -1.20 -3.50
C ASN A 287 6.66 -2.25 -3.97
N PHE A 288 7.76 -2.41 -3.24
CA PHE A 288 8.81 -3.40 -3.45
C PHE A 288 9.11 -4.09 -2.14
#